data_AF-A0A3D3DJB9-F1
#
_entry.id   AF-A0A3D3DJB9-F1
#
_cell.length_a   1.000
_cell.length_b   1.000
_cell.length_c   1.000
_cell.angle_alpha   90.00
_cell.angle_beta   90.00
_cell.angle_gamma   90.00
#
_symmetry.space_group_name_H-M   'P 1'
#
loop_
_entity.id
_entity.type
_entity.pdbx_description
1 polymer ?
#
loop_
_entity_poly.entity_id
_entity_poly.type
_entity_poly.pdbx_seq_one_letter_code
_entity_poly.pdbx_strand_id
1 'polypeptide(L)' 'MMTFGQFFKAATGHAPYDYQQRLAAGGAGRACQSQLIHIPTGLGKTAAVVLAWLWNRLAPATP' A
#
# COMPACT_ATOMS: atom_id res chain seq x y z
N MET A 1 -7.97 15.02 1.28
CA MET A 1 -7.65 13.62 1.63
C MET A 1 -6.20 13.34 1.25
N MET A 2 -5.46 12.60 2.07
CA MET A 2 -4.11 12.13 1.76
C MET A 2 -4.18 11.05 0.68
N THR A 3 -3.14 10.88 -0.14
CA THR A 3 -2.98 9.72 -1.04
C THR A 3 -2.13 8.64 -0.38
N PHE A 4 -2.24 7.38 -0.85
CA PHE A 4 -1.36 6.31 -0.36
C PHE A 4 0.12 6.65 -0.57
N GLY A 5 0.47 7.29 -1.69
CA GLY A 5 1.85 7.70 -1.97
C GLY A 5 2.40 8.69 -0.95
N GLN A 6 1.59 9.68 -0.55
CA GLN A 6 1.96 10.63 0.50
C GLN A 6 2.09 9.92 1.86
N PHE A 7 1.15 9.03 2.19
CA PHE A 7 1.19 8.24 3.43
C PHE A 7 2.45 7.37 3.52
N PHE A 8 2.77 6.67 2.44
CA PHE A 8 3.94 5.80 2.35
C PHE A 8 5.23 6.60 2.50
N LYS A 9 5.33 7.75 1.84
CA LYS A 9 6.50 8.64 1.96
C LYS A 9 6.64 9.20 3.37
N ALA A 10 5.54 9.58 4.03
CA ALA A 10 5.58 10.06 5.40
C ALA A 10 6.07 8.96 6.38
N ALA A 11 5.65 7.71 6.17
CA ALA A 11 6.02 6.59 7.05
C ALA A 11 7.44 6.06 6.83
N THR A 12 7.96 6.14 5.60
CA THR A 12 9.22 5.46 5.22
C THR A 12 10.33 6.41 4.78
N GLY A 13 10.03 7.67 4.51
CA GLY A 13 10.93 8.62 3.85
C GLY A 13 11.09 8.41 2.33
N HIS A 14 10.52 7.35 1.77
CA HIS A 14 10.70 6.94 0.38
C HIS A 14 9.39 6.94 -0.40
N ALA A 15 9.44 7.19 -1.71
CA ALA A 15 8.29 6.96 -2.57
C ALA A 15 8.01 5.46 -2.70
N PRO A 16 6.74 5.01 -2.73
CA PRO A 16 6.44 3.60 -2.94
C PRO A 16 6.81 3.15 -4.34
N TYR A 17 7.16 1.87 -4.47
CA TYR A 17 7.16 1.19 -5.76
C TYR A 17 5.73 1.00 -6.29
N ASP A 18 5.60 0.89 -7.61
CA ASP A 18 4.31 0.67 -8.28
C ASP A 18 3.55 -0.55 -7.71
N TYR A 19 4.24 -1.66 -7.45
CA TYR A 19 3.61 -2.85 -6.86
C TYR A 19 3.03 -2.59 -5.45
N GLN A 20 3.63 -1.70 -4.66
CA GLN A 20 3.17 -1.36 -3.32
C GLN A 20 1.90 -0.50 -3.38
N GLN A 21 1.84 0.42 -4.36
CA GLN A 21 0.64 1.19 -4.64
C GLN A 21 -0.50 0.29 -5.10
N ARG A 22 -0.23 -0.65 -6.00
CA ARG A 22 -1.22 -1.64 -6.48
C ARG A 22 -1.70 -2.57 -5.37
N LEU A 23 -0.82 -2.94 -4.43
CA LEU A 23 -1.17 -3.75 -3.27
C LEU A 23 -2.10 -3.01 -2.31
N ALA A 24 -1.85 -1.72 -2.07
CA ALA A 24 -2.62 -0.92 -1.13
C ALA A 24 -3.93 -0.37 -1.68
N ALA A 25 -3.90 0.18 -2.89
CA ALA A 25 -5.02 0.88 -3.49
C ALA A 25 -5.75 0.06 -4.56
N GLY A 26 -5.28 -1.17 -4.83
CA GLY A 26 -5.95 -2.18 -5.63
C GLY A 26 -6.66 -1.59 -6.85
N GLY A 27 -5.91 -1.25 -7.91
CA GLY A 27 -6.38 -0.51 -9.10
C GLY A 27 -7.91 -0.42 -9.22
N ALA A 28 -8.48 0.70 -8.80
CA ALA A 28 -9.91 1.02 -8.89
C ALA A 28 -10.89 -0.08 -8.42
N GLY A 29 -10.76 -0.56 -7.18
CA GLY A 29 -11.88 -1.27 -6.51
C GLY A 29 -11.58 -2.66 -5.97
N ARG A 30 -10.31 -3.07 -5.82
CA ARG A 30 -10.01 -4.33 -5.12
C ARG A 30 -10.13 -4.17 -3.60
N ALA A 31 -10.97 -5.01 -3.00
CA ALA A 31 -11.02 -5.18 -1.55
C ALA A 31 -9.63 -5.57 -0.99
N CYS A 32 -9.30 -5.04 0.19
CA CYS A 32 -8.14 -5.47 0.97
C CYS A 32 -8.27 -6.94 1.34
N GLN A 33 -7.64 -7.81 0.56
CA GLN A 33 -7.75 -9.26 0.66
C GLN A 33 -6.37 -9.91 0.60
N SER A 34 -6.30 -11.17 1.00
CA SER A 34 -5.07 -11.96 0.87
C SER A 34 -4.68 -12.08 -0.61
N GLN A 35 -3.43 -11.74 -0.94
CA GLN A 35 -2.89 -11.79 -2.30
C GLN A 35 -1.51 -12.42 -2.29
N LEU A 36 -1.25 -13.30 -3.25
CA LEU A 36 0.10 -13.79 -3.51
C LEU A 36 0.89 -12.70 -4.24
N ILE A 37 2.04 -12.32 -3.68
CA ILE A 37 2.99 -11.39 -4.31
C ILE A 37 4.32 -12.09 -4.55
N HIS A 38 4.84 -12.00 -5.77
CA HIS A 38 6.12 -12.57 -6.15
C HIS A 38 7.13 -11.45 -6.40
N ILE A 39 7.85 -11.06 -5.36
CA ILE A 39 8.78 -9.91 -5.36
C ILE A 39 10.13 -10.34 -4.76
N PRO A 40 11.26 -10.05 -5.42
CA PRO A 40 12.59 -10.31 -4.88
C PRO A 40 12.85 -9.73 -3.49
N THR A 41 13.86 -10.25 -2.79
CA THR A 41 14.33 -9.70 -1.51
C THR A 41 14.94 -8.31 -1.72
N GLY A 42 14.88 -7.45 -0.70
CA GLY A 42 15.39 -6.08 -0.76
C GLY A 42 14.41 -5.05 -1.36
N LEU A 43 13.29 -5.46 -1.95
CA LEU A 43 12.33 -4.54 -2.59
C LEU A 43 11.21 -4.04 -1.66
N GLY A 44 11.40 -4.10 -0.34
CA GLY A 44 10.48 -3.48 0.61
C GLY A 44 9.12 -4.18 0.78
N LYS A 45 9.07 -5.52 0.67
CA LYS A 45 7.83 -6.31 0.88
C LYS A 45 7.18 -6.05 2.24
N THR A 46 7.97 -5.90 3.29
CA THR A 46 7.45 -5.63 4.65
C THR A 46 6.71 -4.30 4.71
N ALA A 47 7.32 -3.22 4.21
CA ALA A 47 6.68 -1.91 4.13
C ALA A 47 5.42 -1.97 3.25
N ALA A 48 5.47 -2.72 2.14
CA ALA A 48 4.33 -2.93 1.25
C ALA A 48 3.12 -3.50 2.00
N VAL A 49 3.29 -4.63 2.69
CA VAL A 49 2.19 -5.35 3.37
C VAL A 49 1.66 -4.55 4.56
N VAL A 50 2.54 -4.03 5.41
CA VAL A 50 2.13 -3.28 6.62
C VAL A 50 1.39 -2.00 6.25
N LEU A 51 1.92 -1.22 5.32
CA LEU A 51 1.34 0.08 4.96
C LEU A 51 0.09 -0.08 4.10
N ALA A 52 0.01 -1.10 3.24
CA ALA A 52 -1.22 -1.44 2.53
C ALA A 52 -2.36 -1.81 3.49
N TRP A 53 -2.06 -2.63 4.51
CA TRP A 53 -3.05 -3.01 5.51
C TRP A 53 -3.51 -1.82 6.37
N LEU A 54 -2.57 -1.00 6.85
CA LEU A 54 -2.89 0.21 7.62
C LEU A 54 -3.73 1.18 6.79
N TRP A 55 -3.37 1.39 5.52
CA TRP A 55 -4.11 2.24 4.60
C TRP A 55 -5.57 1.80 4.50
N ASN A 56 -5.84 0.52 4.28
CA ASN A 56 -7.20 0.01 4.15
C ASN A 56 -7.99 -0.04 5.47
N ARG A 57 -7.33 0.02 6.62
CA ARG A 57 -8.00 0.08 7.94
C ARG A 57 -8.25 1.48 8.45
N LEU A 58 -7.37 2.43 8.13
CA LEU A 58 -7.35 3.77 8.70
C LEU A 58 -7.79 4.84 7.71
N ALA A 59 -7.70 4.60 6.40
CA ALA A 59 -8.24 5.53 5.43
C ALA A 59 -9.74 5.65 5.67
N PRO A 60 -10.28 6.88 5.83
CA PRO A 60 -11.72 7.07 5.93
C PRO A 60 -12.35 6.45 4.68
N ALA A 61 -13.30 5.54 4.88
CA ALA A 61 -14.08 4.95 3.80
C ALA A 61 -14.59 6.11 2.93
N THR A 62 -14.18 6.14 1.66
CA THR A 62 -14.87 6.99 0.68
C THR A 62 -16.34 6.57 0.72
N PRO A 63 -17.28 7.49 0.95
CA PRO A 63 -18.71 7.18 0.93
C PRO A 63 -19.14 6.60 -0.43
#